data_AF-A0A9E0F2P4-F1
#
_entry.id   AF-A0A9E0F2P4-F1
#
_cell.length_a   1.000
_cell.length_b   1.000
_cell.length_c   1.000
_cell.angle_alpha   90.00
_cell.angle_beta   90.00
_cell.angle_gamma   90.00
#
_symmetry.space_group_name_H-M   'P 1'
#
loop_
_entity.id
_entity.type
_entity.pdbx_description
1 polymer ?
#
loop_
_entity_poly.entity_id
_entity_poly.type
_entity_poly.pdbx_seq_one_letter_code
_entity_poly.pdbx_strand_id
1 'polypeptide(L)'
;MKIICDTNIWYNIGDGIISEEAIKGLYLVATYNSIAELGRSPYLSDRSNLPRLQRAALALVTHASKVDLRPPIEIIIKTHSIWFCRNKKITQEMWQSLQIFARMDLSTIPEEKFTQMANAVNERKEPMDKIMGEINSGTLPEIRAKIGKGSKAHDALDTTPGVRKLVARMASDHLLNAYQKKKEFKEIKGYEPFILVMTYFFKQLELKNVEIFRTNDWMDMFNLVYIKNKNFLYWTYDKKWNTRLRKLGLGHFIFDPINTVSLIS
;
A
#
# COMPACT_ATOMS: atom_id res chain seq x y z
N MET A 1 -8.82 10.07 16.92
CA MET A 1 -8.74 8.85 16.08
C MET A 1 -7.35 8.74 15.46
N LYS A 2 -6.94 7.57 14.95
CA LYS A 2 -5.67 7.40 14.23
C LYS A 2 -5.91 7.38 12.73
N ILE A 3 -5.16 8.16 11.96
CA ILE A 3 -5.35 8.29 10.51
C ILE A 3 -4.19 7.59 9.82
N ILE A 4 -4.44 6.46 9.17
CA ILE A 4 -3.50 5.77 8.30
C ILE A 4 -3.37 6.59 7.02
N CYS A 5 -2.19 7.14 6.77
CA CYS A 5 -1.94 7.94 5.59
C CYS A 5 -1.38 7.09 4.46
N ASP A 6 -2.01 7.20 3.30
CA ASP A 6 -1.44 6.73 2.04
C ASP A 6 -0.21 7.57 1.63
N THR A 7 0.61 7.07 0.70
CA THR A 7 1.85 7.73 0.28
C THR A 7 1.59 9.08 -0.39
N ASN A 8 0.49 9.19 -1.14
CA ASN A 8 0.08 10.44 -1.78
C ASN A 8 -0.19 11.58 -0.76
N ILE A 9 -0.57 11.26 0.48
CA ILE A 9 -0.78 12.26 1.52
C ILE A 9 0.54 12.93 1.89
N TRP A 10 1.62 12.15 2.02
CA TRP A 10 2.94 12.69 2.35
C TRP A 10 3.50 13.58 1.25
N TYR A 11 3.28 13.21 -0.03
CA TYR A 11 3.59 14.08 -1.16
C TYR A 11 2.79 15.39 -1.09
N ASN A 12 1.49 15.31 -0.84
CA ASN A 12 0.64 16.50 -0.80
C ASN A 12 0.98 17.44 0.37
N ILE A 13 1.40 16.91 1.53
CA ILE A 13 1.93 17.73 2.62
C ILE A 13 3.26 18.37 2.20
N GLY A 14 4.19 17.58 1.65
CA GLY A 14 5.51 18.07 1.23
C GLY A 14 5.46 19.08 0.09
N ASP A 15 4.46 19.00 -0.78
CA ASP A 15 4.20 19.96 -1.85
C ASP A 15 3.34 21.15 -1.39
N GLY A 16 2.93 21.20 -0.12
CA GLY A 16 2.12 22.29 0.45
C GLY A 16 0.65 22.31 0.01
N ILE A 17 0.19 21.28 -0.70
CA ILE A 17 -1.21 21.10 -1.10
C ILE A 17 -2.10 20.89 0.14
N ILE A 18 -1.58 20.15 1.13
CA ILE A 18 -2.18 20.03 2.46
C ILE A 18 -1.35 20.92 3.39
N SER A 19 -1.98 21.96 3.95
CA SER A 19 -1.31 22.89 4.86
C SER A 19 -1.05 22.27 6.23
N GLU A 20 -0.05 22.78 6.95
CA GLU A 20 0.23 22.36 8.32
C GLU A 20 -0.96 22.58 9.27
N GLU A 21 -1.69 23.69 9.09
CA GLU A 21 -2.89 23.96 9.89
C GLU A 21 -3.99 22.92 9.64
N ALA A 22 -4.13 22.42 8.41
CA ALA A 22 -5.12 21.38 8.09
C ALA A 22 -4.82 20.02 8.75
N ILE A 23 -3.57 19.77 9.15
CA ILE A 23 -3.16 18.54 9.83
C ILE A 23 -2.89 18.72 11.32
N LYS A 24 -3.05 19.94 11.83
CA LYS A 24 -2.82 20.26 13.23
C LYS A 24 -3.77 19.48 14.14
N GLY A 25 -3.22 18.88 15.19
CA GLY A 25 -3.97 18.04 16.13
C GLY A 25 -4.39 16.67 15.58
N LEU A 26 -4.14 16.37 14.30
CA LEU A 26 -4.41 15.05 13.73
C LEU A 26 -3.34 14.05 14.17
N TYR A 27 -3.76 12.82 14.48
CA TYR A 27 -2.83 11.72 14.75
C TYR A 27 -2.54 10.95 13.47
N LEU A 28 -1.54 11.41 12.71
CA LEU A 28 -1.16 10.83 11.43
C LEU A 28 -0.25 9.62 11.62
N VAL A 29 -0.52 8.54 10.88
CA VAL A 29 0.22 7.28 10.94
C VAL A 29 0.83 7.00 9.57
N ALA A 30 2.16 7.06 9.50
CA ALA A 30 2.92 6.55 8.37
C ALA A 30 3.05 5.03 8.48
N THR A 31 3.01 4.33 7.35
CA THR A 31 3.11 2.87 7.31
C THR A 31 4.43 2.42 6.70
N TYR A 32 4.74 1.12 6.84
CA TYR A 32 5.81 0.49 6.08
C TYR A 32 5.64 0.76 4.57
N ASN A 33 4.41 0.67 4.07
CA ASN A 33 4.13 0.90 2.64
C ASN A 33 4.54 2.30 2.22
N SER A 34 4.23 3.34 3.03
CA SER A 34 4.68 4.71 2.71
C SER A 34 6.18 4.83 2.53
N ILE A 35 6.95 4.25 3.45
CA ILE A 35 8.41 4.28 3.40
C ILE A 35 8.93 3.45 2.22
N ALA A 36 8.34 2.28 2.02
CA ALA A 36 8.75 1.33 0.99
C ALA A 36 8.41 1.84 -0.42
N GLU A 37 7.35 2.65 -0.58
CA GLU A 37 7.00 3.32 -1.83
C GLU A 37 7.90 4.53 -2.10
N LEU A 38 8.20 5.36 -1.09
CA LEU A 38 9.17 6.44 -1.24
C LEU A 38 10.56 5.90 -1.63
N GLY A 39 11.01 4.83 -0.98
CA GLY A 39 12.31 4.19 -1.26
C GLY A 39 12.37 3.40 -2.57
N ARG A 40 11.25 3.23 -3.28
CA ARG A 40 11.19 2.61 -4.61
C ARG A 40 10.50 3.51 -5.64
N SER A 41 10.38 4.81 -5.32
CA SER A 41 9.68 5.76 -6.18
C SER A 41 10.40 5.87 -7.51
N PRO A 42 9.69 5.91 -8.65
CA PRO A 42 10.31 6.21 -9.94
C PRO A 42 10.96 7.61 -9.96
N TYR A 43 10.62 8.50 -9.03
CA TYR A 43 11.31 9.78 -8.86
C TYR A 43 12.77 9.65 -8.42
N LEU A 44 13.21 8.47 -7.98
CA LEU A 44 14.62 8.20 -7.70
C LEU A 44 15.47 8.07 -8.97
N SER A 45 14.88 7.78 -10.13
CA SER A 45 15.65 7.65 -11.38
C SER A 45 15.82 8.95 -12.15
N ASP A 46 15.21 10.05 -11.69
CA ASP A 46 15.31 11.38 -12.31
C ASP A 46 15.69 12.43 -11.26
N ARG A 47 16.86 13.04 -11.46
CA ARG A 47 17.46 13.99 -10.53
C ARG A 47 16.56 15.22 -10.29
N SER A 48 15.82 15.63 -11.31
CA SER A 48 14.89 16.77 -11.23
C SER A 48 13.70 16.51 -10.30
N ASN A 49 13.36 15.24 -10.07
CA ASN A 49 12.25 14.83 -9.20
C ASN A 49 12.69 14.54 -7.75
N LEU A 50 13.99 14.42 -7.47
CA LEU A 50 14.50 14.19 -6.11
C LEU A 50 14.04 15.23 -5.09
N PRO A 51 13.99 16.54 -5.38
CA PRO A 51 13.50 17.53 -4.40
C PRO A 51 12.07 17.26 -3.96
N ARG A 52 11.19 16.82 -4.88
CA ARG A 52 9.81 16.47 -4.56
C ARG A 52 9.74 15.26 -3.64
N LEU A 53 10.51 14.21 -3.97
CA LEU A 53 10.60 13.02 -3.13
C LEU A 53 11.16 13.34 -1.73
N GLN A 54 12.17 14.20 -1.65
CA GLN A 54 12.75 14.65 -0.39
C GLN A 54 11.75 15.43 0.45
N ARG A 55 10.96 16.34 -0.14
CA ARG A 55 9.90 17.04 0.59
C ARG A 55 8.83 16.08 1.14
N ALA A 56 8.44 15.06 0.38
CA ALA A 56 7.52 14.04 0.85
C ALA A 56 8.11 13.23 2.03
N ALA A 57 9.39 12.85 1.93
CA ALA A 57 10.11 12.18 3.02
C ALA A 57 10.21 13.07 4.26
N LEU A 58 10.52 14.36 4.09
CA LEU A 58 10.59 15.33 5.17
C LEU A 58 9.23 15.54 5.84
N ALA A 59 8.15 15.65 5.06
CA ALA A 59 6.80 15.75 5.57
C ALA A 59 6.41 14.53 6.42
N LEU A 60 6.73 13.32 5.95
CA LEU A 60 6.51 12.09 6.69
C LEU A 60 7.31 12.08 8.00
N VAL A 61 8.60 12.41 7.96
CA VAL A 61 9.47 12.42 9.13
C VAL A 61 9.06 13.48 10.16
N THR A 62 8.51 14.60 9.72
CA THR A 62 8.18 15.74 10.58
C THR A 62 6.78 15.63 11.18
N HIS A 63 5.79 15.23 10.38
CA HIS A 63 4.38 15.31 10.79
C HIS A 63 3.75 13.97 11.16
N ALA A 64 4.40 12.83 10.90
CA ALA A 64 3.87 11.55 11.36
C ALA A 64 3.91 11.44 12.89
N SER A 65 2.75 11.39 13.54
CA SER A 65 2.65 11.12 14.97
C SER A 65 3.09 9.70 15.33
N LYS A 66 3.02 8.78 14.36
CA LYS A 66 3.52 7.42 14.47
C LYS A 66 4.00 6.87 13.14
N VAL A 67 5.05 6.07 13.19
CA VAL A 67 5.53 5.27 12.06
C VAL A 67 5.37 3.78 12.37
N ASP A 68 4.48 3.08 11.66
CA ASP A 68 4.27 1.63 11.79
C ASP A 68 5.10 0.87 10.74
N LEU A 69 6.35 0.57 11.11
CA LEU A 69 7.31 -0.08 10.22
C LEU A 69 6.99 -1.54 9.87
N ARG A 70 5.95 -2.16 10.42
CA ARG A 70 5.66 -3.59 10.16
C ARG A 70 5.15 -3.77 8.74
N PRO A 71 5.73 -4.66 7.92
CA PRO A 71 5.13 -5.06 6.65
C PRO A 71 3.69 -5.57 6.86
N PRO A 72 2.75 -5.26 5.95
CA PRO A 72 1.35 -5.65 6.08
C PRO A 72 1.16 -7.16 6.29
N ILE A 73 1.87 -7.98 5.51
CA ILE A 73 1.76 -9.44 5.64
C ILE A 73 2.24 -9.95 7.00
N GLU A 74 3.24 -9.30 7.60
CA GLU A 74 3.72 -9.65 8.94
C GLU A 74 2.73 -9.25 10.04
N ILE A 75 1.93 -8.20 9.81
CA ILE A 75 0.82 -7.84 10.70
C ILE A 75 -0.21 -8.97 10.72
N ILE A 76 -0.59 -9.47 9.53
CA ILE A 76 -1.52 -10.59 9.36
C ILE A 76 -0.97 -11.87 10.00
N ILE A 77 0.30 -12.20 9.77
CA ILE A 77 0.95 -13.37 10.37
C ILE A 77 0.95 -13.26 11.90
N LYS A 78 1.28 -12.09 12.46
CA LYS A 78 1.40 -11.91 13.91
C LYS A 78 0.08 -12.16 14.64
N THR A 79 -1.07 -11.80 14.04
CA THR A 79 -2.38 -12.07 14.67
C THR A 79 -2.78 -13.54 14.62
N HIS A 80 -2.21 -14.33 13.71
CA HIS A 80 -2.51 -15.76 13.54
C HIS A 80 -1.37 -16.68 14.04
N SER A 81 -0.32 -16.10 14.62
CA SER A 81 0.85 -16.83 15.08
C SER A 81 1.53 -16.13 16.24
N ILE A 82 1.21 -16.54 17.47
CA ILE A 82 1.79 -15.97 18.70
C ILE A 82 3.32 -16.03 18.70
N TRP A 83 3.89 -17.12 18.18
CA TRP A 83 5.33 -17.38 18.08
C TRP A 83 6.06 -16.58 17.00
N PHE A 84 5.34 -15.83 16.16
CA PHE A 84 5.98 -15.03 15.14
C PHE A 84 6.75 -13.88 15.79
N CYS A 85 8.08 -13.96 15.69
CA CYS A 85 9.02 -12.93 16.09
C CYS A 85 9.61 -12.33 14.83
N ARG A 86 9.32 -11.04 14.63
CA ARG A 86 9.76 -10.27 13.49
C ARG A 86 11.25 -9.91 13.60
N ASN A 87 11.96 -9.97 12.48
CA ASN A 87 13.24 -9.29 12.34
C ASN A 87 13.00 -7.82 11.96
N LYS A 88 13.39 -6.89 12.84
CA LYS A 88 13.16 -5.46 12.65
C LYS A 88 14.29 -4.75 11.90
N LYS A 89 15.45 -5.39 11.74
CA LYS A 89 16.70 -4.76 11.26
C LYS A 89 16.49 -4.03 9.93
N ILE A 90 16.07 -4.75 8.89
CA ILE A 90 15.89 -4.19 7.54
C ILE A 90 14.95 -2.97 7.54
N THR A 91 13.82 -3.07 8.25
CA THR A 91 12.85 -1.97 8.29
C THR A 91 13.28 -0.78 9.14
N GLN A 92 14.15 -1.01 10.14
CA GLN A 92 14.77 0.07 10.90
C GLN A 92 15.83 0.78 10.06
N GLU A 93 16.62 0.03 9.30
CA GLU A 93 17.57 0.58 8.32
C GLU A 93 16.85 1.39 7.26
N MET A 94 15.76 0.87 6.68
CA MET A 94 14.92 1.62 5.72
C MET A 94 14.42 2.96 6.31
N TRP A 95 13.98 2.94 7.57
CA TRP A 95 13.53 4.15 8.25
C TRP A 95 14.67 5.16 8.45
N GLN A 96 15.82 4.69 8.93
CA GLN A 96 17.01 5.52 9.12
C GLN A 96 17.48 6.13 7.81
N SER A 97 17.55 5.34 6.73
CA SER A 97 17.89 5.83 5.40
C SER A 97 16.94 6.92 4.92
N LEU A 98 15.63 6.76 5.15
CA LEU A 98 14.65 7.79 4.79
C LEU A 98 14.85 9.08 5.61
N GLN A 99 15.14 8.97 6.91
CA GLN A 99 15.40 10.13 7.78
C GLN A 99 16.65 10.91 7.38
N ILE A 100 17.69 10.22 6.89
CA ILE A 100 18.90 10.83 6.35
C ILE A 100 18.56 11.52 5.03
N PHE A 101 17.91 10.81 4.10
CA PHE A 101 17.52 11.35 2.80
C PHE A 101 16.65 12.61 2.93
N ALA A 102 15.71 12.62 3.88
CA ALA A 102 14.82 13.75 4.14
C ALA A 102 15.54 15.07 4.50
N ARG A 103 16.80 15.00 4.97
CA ARG A 103 17.57 16.16 5.47
C ARG A 103 18.90 16.37 4.74
N MET A 104 19.23 15.52 3.78
CA MET A 104 20.51 15.62 3.07
C MET A 104 20.49 16.80 2.09
N ASP A 105 21.66 17.39 1.83
CA ASP A 105 21.80 18.29 0.69
C ASP A 105 21.90 17.47 -0.60
N LEU A 106 20.88 17.53 -1.45
CA LEU A 106 20.81 16.77 -2.70
C LEU A 106 21.93 17.14 -3.69
N SER A 107 22.51 18.33 -3.58
CA SER A 107 23.63 18.76 -4.42
C SER A 107 24.91 17.99 -4.10
N THR A 108 25.02 17.45 -2.89
CA THR A 108 26.19 16.68 -2.43
C THR A 108 26.20 15.23 -2.92
N ILE A 109 25.11 14.75 -3.55
CA ILE A 109 25.05 13.39 -4.10
C ILE A 109 25.99 13.29 -5.31
N PRO A 110 27.03 12.43 -5.27
CA PRO A 110 27.92 12.23 -6.41
C PRO A 110 27.17 11.62 -7.60
N GLU A 111 27.50 12.07 -8.82
CA GLU A 111 26.83 11.61 -10.04
C GLU A 111 26.91 10.10 -10.24
N GLU A 112 28.04 9.48 -9.89
CA GLU A 112 28.22 8.03 -9.93
C GLU A 112 27.23 7.30 -9.01
N LYS A 113 27.02 7.81 -7.79
CA LYS A 113 26.08 7.24 -6.83
C LYS A 113 24.63 7.44 -7.26
N PHE A 114 24.32 8.60 -7.84
CA PHE A 114 23.01 8.84 -8.42
C PHE A 114 22.73 7.87 -9.58
N THR A 115 23.68 7.70 -10.50
CA THR A 115 23.56 6.76 -11.63
C THR A 115 23.35 5.31 -11.14
N GLN A 116 24.11 4.87 -10.13
CA GLN A 116 23.94 3.54 -9.51
C GLN A 116 22.53 3.35 -8.94
N MET A 117 22.01 4.36 -8.24
CA MET A 117 20.65 4.34 -7.70
C MET A 117 19.58 4.31 -8.80
N ALA A 118 19.73 5.16 -9.83
CA ALA A 118 18.79 5.23 -10.94
C ALA A 118 18.71 3.91 -11.71
N ASN A 119 19.86 3.29 -11.99
CA ASN A 119 19.92 1.96 -12.61
C ASN A 119 19.24 0.90 -11.75
N ALA A 120 19.54 0.86 -10.44
CA ALA A 120 18.92 -0.10 -9.53
C ALA A 120 17.40 0.06 -9.43
N VAL A 121 16.86 1.27 -9.58
CA VAL A 121 15.41 1.52 -9.63
C VAL A 121 14.82 0.98 -10.92
N ASN A 122 15.45 1.26 -12.07
CA ASN A 122 14.98 0.81 -13.38
C ASN A 122 15.04 -0.72 -13.54
N GLU A 123 16.16 -1.35 -13.13
CA GLU A 123 16.34 -2.81 -13.18
C GLU A 123 15.29 -3.58 -12.36
N ARG A 124 14.79 -2.99 -11.26
CA ARG A 124 13.74 -3.61 -10.44
C ARG A 124 12.34 -3.43 -11.03
N LYS A 125 12.14 -2.41 -11.86
CA LYS A 125 10.85 -2.07 -12.45
C LYS A 125 10.49 -3.02 -13.59
N GLU A 126 11.45 -3.34 -14.45
CA GLU A 126 11.21 -4.13 -15.67
C GLU A 126 10.58 -5.51 -15.40
N PRO A 127 11.04 -6.32 -14.43
CA PRO A 127 10.42 -7.62 -14.19
C PRO A 127 8.97 -7.51 -13.74
N MET A 128 8.63 -6.49 -12.94
CA MET A 128 7.25 -6.31 -12.44
C MET A 128 6.32 -5.84 -13.55
N ASP A 129 6.77 -4.89 -14.37
CA ASP A 129 6.00 -4.42 -15.52
C ASP A 129 5.76 -5.56 -16.52
N LYS A 130 6.73 -6.46 -16.70
CA LYS A 130 6.57 -7.67 -17.51
C LYS A 130 5.49 -8.61 -16.93
N ILE A 131 5.53 -8.92 -15.64
CA ILE A 131 4.52 -9.78 -15.00
C ILE A 131 3.13 -9.14 -15.10
N MET A 132 3.01 -7.83 -14.84
CA MET A 132 1.74 -7.12 -14.99
C MET A 132 1.26 -7.14 -16.44
N GLY A 133 2.18 -6.98 -17.40
CA GLY A 133 1.93 -7.12 -18.83
C GLY A 133 1.33 -8.47 -19.17
N GLU A 134 1.96 -9.56 -18.75
CA GLU A 134 1.51 -10.95 -18.97
C GLU A 134 0.13 -11.23 -18.35
N ILE A 135 -0.11 -10.74 -17.13
CA ILE A 135 -1.42 -10.86 -16.48
C ILE A 135 -2.49 -10.12 -17.30
N ASN A 136 -2.22 -8.89 -17.71
CA ASN A 136 -3.20 -8.04 -18.37
C ASN A 136 -3.46 -8.46 -19.82
N SER A 137 -2.46 -8.95 -20.55
CA SER A 137 -2.57 -9.32 -21.97
C SER A 137 -2.89 -10.80 -22.20
N GLY A 138 -2.62 -11.68 -21.23
CA GLY A 138 -2.90 -13.11 -21.33
C GLY A 138 -3.95 -13.58 -20.33
N THR A 139 -3.63 -13.56 -19.04
CA THR A 139 -4.45 -14.20 -18.00
C THR A 139 -5.84 -13.60 -17.86
N LEU A 140 -5.96 -12.26 -17.81
CA LEU A 140 -7.26 -11.59 -17.66
C LEU A 140 -8.19 -11.82 -18.86
N PRO A 141 -7.74 -11.68 -20.12
CA PRO A 141 -8.53 -12.06 -21.29
C PRO A 141 -9.04 -13.50 -21.25
N GLU A 142 -8.18 -14.46 -20.89
CA GLU A 142 -8.59 -15.87 -20.78
C GLU A 142 -9.68 -16.09 -19.72
N ILE A 143 -9.53 -15.47 -18.55
CA ILE A 143 -10.53 -15.55 -17.48
C ILE A 143 -11.86 -14.94 -17.95
N ARG A 144 -11.82 -13.75 -18.55
CA ARG A 144 -13.01 -13.06 -19.09
C ARG A 144 -13.70 -13.90 -20.17
N ALA A 145 -12.94 -14.53 -21.06
CA ALA A 145 -13.48 -15.43 -22.09
C ALA A 145 -14.17 -16.65 -21.48
N LYS A 146 -13.60 -17.26 -20.43
CA LYS A 146 -14.20 -18.39 -19.70
C LYS A 146 -15.49 -18.00 -18.99
N ILE A 147 -15.55 -16.78 -18.43
CA ILE A 147 -16.77 -16.25 -17.82
C ILE A 147 -17.84 -16.00 -18.90
N GLY A 148 -17.45 -15.40 -20.02
CA GLY A 148 -18.28 -15.21 -21.21
C GLY A 148 -19.67 -14.64 -20.89
N LYS A 149 -20.72 -15.34 -21.33
CA LYS A 149 -22.13 -14.96 -21.09
C LYS A 149 -22.60 -15.16 -19.64
N GLY A 150 -21.81 -15.81 -18.79
CA GLY A 150 -22.10 -16.09 -17.38
C GLY A 150 -21.82 -14.94 -16.41
N SER A 151 -21.52 -13.74 -16.91
CA SER A 151 -21.12 -12.56 -16.12
C SER A 151 -22.02 -12.27 -14.91
N LYS A 152 -23.36 -12.33 -15.06
CA LYS A 152 -24.30 -12.09 -13.93
C LYS A 152 -24.20 -13.16 -12.84
N ALA A 153 -24.11 -14.43 -13.24
CA ALA A 153 -23.96 -15.53 -12.28
C ALA A 153 -22.59 -15.45 -11.59
N HIS A 154 -21.54 -15.11 -12.33
CA HIS A 154 -20.19 -14.91 -11.79
C HIS A 154 -20.10 -13.74 -10.81
N ASP A 155 -20.80 -12.64 -11.08
CA ASP A 155 -20.88 -11.47 -10.18
C ASP A 155 -21.54 -11.82 -8.85
N ALA A 156 -22.55 -12.70 -8.86
CA ALA A 156 -23.25 -13.16 -7.66
C ALA A 156 -22.44 -14.15 -6.79
N LEU A 157 -21.32 -14.69 -7.29
CA LEU A 157 -20.48 -15.62 -6.53
C LEU A 157 -19.71 -14.89 -5.42
N ASP A 158 -19.89 -15.33 -4.17
CA ASP A 158 -19.03 -14.94 -3.07
C ASP A 158 -17.64 -15.59 -3.21
N THR A 159 -16.67 -14.80 -3.68
CA THR A 159 -15.28 -15.22 -3.82
C THR A 159 -14.41 -14.86 -2.61
N THR A 160 -15.01 -14.32 -1.54
CA THR A 160 -14.31 -13.96 -0.29
C THR A 160 -13.52 -15.14 0.30
N PRO A 161 -14.05 -16.37 0.37
CA PRO A 161 -13.28 -17.52 0.87
C PRO A 161 -12.02 -17.80 0.03
N GLY A 162 -12.09 -17.59 -1.29
CA GLY A 162 -10.94 -17.74 -2.19
C GLY A 162 -9.85 -16.71 -1.88
N VAL A 163 -10.24 -15.44 -1.67
CA VAL A 163 -9.33 -14.36 -1.29
C VAL A 163 -8.68 -14.62 0.07
N ARG A 164 -9.42 -15.12 1.05
CA ARG A 164 -8.84 -15.49 2.36
C ARG A 164 -7.81 -16.60 2.25
N LYS A 165 -8.06 -17.61 1.40
CA LYS A 165 -7.07 -18.67 1.10
C LYS A 165 -5.85 -18.14 0.37
N LEU A 166 -6.02 -17.21 -0.58
CA LEU A 166 -4.92 -16.53 -1.25
C LEU A 166 -4.04 -15.78 -0.25
N VAL A 167 -4.63 -14.97 0.63
CA VAL A 167 -3.87 -14.24 1.67
C VAL A 167 -3.20 -15.19 2.65
N ALA A 168 -3.83 -16.31 2.99
CA ALA A 168 -3.24 -17.36 3.82
C ALA A 168 -2.01 -18.00 3.16
N ARG A 169 -2.10 -18.31 1.86
CA ARG A 169 -0.97 -18.78 1.05
C ARG A 169 0.17 -17.76 1.05
N MET A 170 -0.12 -16.48 0.79
CA MET A 170 0.89 -15.41 0.82
C MET A 170 1.60 -15.31 2.17
N ALA A 171 0.85 -15.45 3.27
CA ALA A 171 1.41 -15.44 4.62
C ALA A 171 2.34 -16.64 4.87
N SER A 172 1.97 -17.83 4.39
CA SER A 172 2.79 -19.03 4.46
C SER A 172 4.06 -18.92 3.62
N ASP A 173 3.94 -18.45 2.38
CA ASP A 173 5.07 -18.27 1.48
C ASP A 173 6.04 -17.21 2.02
N HIS A 174 5.53 -16.14 2.64
CA HIS A 174 6.38 -15.13 3.30
C HIS A 174 7.17 -15.72 4.48
N LEU A 175 6.55 -16.56 5.31
CA LEU A 175 7.26 -17.23 6.41
C LEU A 175 8.34 -18.17 5.91
N LEU A 176 8.07 -18.90 4.84
CA LEU A 176 9.06 -19.78 4.23
C LEU A 176 10.23 -18.97 3.65
N ASN A 177 9.94 -17.96 2.82
CA ASN A 177 10.96 -17.24 2.08
C ASN A 177 11.78 -16.28 2.95
N ALA A 178 11.12 -15.52 3.83
CA ALA A 178 11.79 -14.49 4.64
C ALA A 178 12.34 -15.02 5.97
N TYR A 179 11.78 -16.12 6.49
CA TYR A 179 12.12 -16.64 7.82
C TYR A 179 12.54 -18.12 7.82
N GLN A 180 12.51 -18.81 6.67
CA GLN A 180 12.79 -20.25 6.56
C GLN A 180 11.91 -21.11 7.49
N LYS A 181 10.68 -20.64 7.73
CA LYS A 181 9.71 -21.29 8.61
C LYS A 181 8.56 -21.89 7.81
N LYS A 182 8.47 -23.22 7.82
CA LYS A 182 7.33 -23.95 7.25
C LYS A 182 6.14 -23.86 8.20
N LYS A 183 5.19 -22.98 7.88
CA LYS A 183 3.88 -22.91 8.54
C LYS A 183 2.81 -22.63 7.52
N GLU A 184 1.83 -23.52 7.45
CA GLU A 184 0.68 -23.38 6.57
C GLU A 184 -0.49 -22.72 7.30
N PHE A 185 -0.99 -21.62 6.75
CA PHE A 185 -2.25 -21.02 7.14
C PHE A 185 -3.33 -21.55 6.18
N LYS A 186 -4.41 -22.11 6.74
CA LYS A 186 -5.55 -22.57 5.93
C LYS A 186 -6.45 -21.41 5.49
N GLU A 187 -6.58 -20.41 6.36
CA GLU A 187 -7.41 -19.24 6.15
C GLU A 187 -6.94 -18.09 7.05
N ILE A 188 -7.15 -16.85 6.61
CA ILE A 188 -6.95 -15.64 7.41
C ILE A 188 -8.30 -15.03 7.78
N LYS A 189 -8.51 -14.80 9.08
CA LYS A 189 -9.71 -14.14 9.63
C LYS A 189 -9.42 -12.68 10.00
N GLY A 190 -10.45 -11.85 9.98
CA GLY A 190 -10.33 -10.41 10.22
C GLY A 190 -9.79 -9.65 9.02
N TYR A 191 -9.37 -8.39 9.26
CA TYR A 191 -8.94 -7.44 8.22
C TYR A 191 -9.99 -7.21 7.14
N GLU A 192 -11.26 -7.12 7.55
CA GLU A 192 -12.41 -7.04 6.63
C GLU A 192 -12.28 -5.93 5.56
N PRO A 193 -11.80 -4.70 5.87
CA PRO A 193 -11.62 -3.70 4.82
C PRO A 193 -10.67 -4.15 3.71
N PHE A 194 -9.56 -4.80 4.07
CA PHE A 194 -8.58 -5.33 3.12
C PHE A 194 -9.15 -6.49 2.31
N ILE A 195 -9.77 -7.48 2.98
CA ILE A 195 -10.33 -8.66 2.32
C ILE A 195 -11.45 -8.27 1.36
N LEU A 196 -12.41 -7.43 1.78
CA LEU A 196 -13.53 -7.01 0.94
C LEU A 196 -13.09 -6.20 -0.27
N VAL A 197 -12.15 -5.27 -0.10
CA VAL A 197 -11.62 -4.48 -1.22
C VAL A 197 -10.86 -5.36 -2.21
N MET A 198 -10.08 -6.34 -1.73
CA MET A 198 -9.36 -7.28 -2.59
C MET A 198 -10.32 -8.20 -3.35
N THR A 199 -11.35 -8.73 -2.68
CA THR A 199 -12.42 -9.51 -3.31
C THR A 199 -13.11 -8.72 -4.42
N TYR A 200 -13.53 -7.50 -4.10
CA TYR A 200 -14.16 -6.62 -5.07
C TYR A 200 -13.22 -6.32 -6.23
N PHE A 201 -11.95 -6.02 -5.97
CA PHE A 201 -10.97 -5.70 -7.01
C PHE A 201 -10.78 -6.86 -8.00
N PHE A 202 -10.55 -8.08 -7.52
CA PHE A 202 -10.44 -9.24 -8.42
C PHE A 202 -11.72 -9.46 -9.21
N LYS A 203 -12.89 -9.32 -8.58
CA LYS A 203 -14.16 -9.41 -9.29
C LYS A 203 -14.28 -8.36 -10.41
N GLN A 204 -13.81 -7.14 -10.18
CA GLN A 204 -13.79 -6.10 -11.22
C GLN A 204 -12.81 -6.46 -12.36
N LEU A 205 -11.62 -6.98 -12.05
CA LEU A 205 -10.67 -7.44 -13.06
C LEU A 205 -11.25 -8.56 -13.93
N GLU A 206 -11.99 -9.49 -13.31
CA GLU A 206 -12.65 -10.62 -13.97
C GLU A 206 -13.81 -10.20 -14.88
N LEU A 207 -14.55 -9.14 -14.51
CA LEU A 207 -15.80 -8.75 -15.18
C LEU A 207 -15.67 -7.55 -16.12
N LYS A 208 -14.72 -6.64 -15.90
CA LYS A 208 -14.64 -5.37 -16.63
C LYS A 208 -13.41 -5.30 -17.52
N ASN A 209 -13.64 -5.18 -18.83
CA ASN A 209 -12.56 -5.09 -19.82
C ASN A 209 -11.62 -3.90 -19.60
N VAL A 210 -12.12 -2.80 -19.03
CA VAL A 210 -11.35 -1.57 -18.77
C VAL A 210 -10.49 -1.62 -17.51
N GLU A 211 -10.74 -2.58 -16.61
CA GLU A 211 -9.94 -2.71 -15.39
C GLU A 211 -8.67 -3.50 -15.71
N ILE A 212 -7.53 -2.96 -15.31
CA ILE A 212 -6.21 -3.58 -15.48
C ILE A 212 -5.53 -3.67 -14.12
N PHE A 213 -4.65 -4.65 -13.97
CA PHE A 213 -3.82 -4.80 -12.79
C PHE A 213 -2.54 -3.96 -12.93
N ARG A 214 -2.34 -3.01 -12.02
CA ARG A 214 -1.13 -2.19 -11.94
C ARG A 214 -0.25 -2.63 -10.77
N THR A 215 1.05 -2.40 -10.90
CA THR A 215 2.05 -2.76 -9.88
C THR A 215 1.74 -2.18 -8.51
N ASN A 216 1.23 -0.94 -8.43
CA ASN A 216 0.90 -0.27 -7.16
C ASN A 216 -0.42 -0.71 -6.54
N ASP A 217 -1.33 -1.35 -7.30
CA ASP A 217 -2.66 -1.72 -6.78
C ASP A 217 -2.56 -2.63 -5.55
N TRP A 218 -1.55 -3.50 -5.52
CA TRP A 218 -1.25 -4.34 -4.35
C TRP A 218 -0.90 -3.52 -3.11
N MET A 219 0.02 -2.55 -3.25
CA MET A 219 0.50 -1.73 -2.14
C MET A 219 -0.62 -0.89 -1.56
N ASP A 220 -1.44 -0.31 -2.43
CA ASP A 220 -2.61 0.48 -2.05
C ASP A 220 -3.62 -0.35 -1.24
N MET A 221 -3.97 -1.55 -1.70
CA MET A 221 -4.85 -2.44 -0.95
C MET A 221 -4.25 -2.84 0.40
N PHE A 222 -2.94 -3.11 0.44
CA PHE A 222 -2.27 -3.52 1.68
C PHE A 222 -2.24 -2.41 2.75
N ASN A 223 -2.42 -1.14 2.40
CA ASN A 223 -2.59 -0.07 3.40
C ASN A 223 -3.83 -0.31 4.28
N LEU A 224 -4.85 -1.01 3.78
CA LEU A 224 -6.06 -1.32 4.54
C LEU A 224 -5.83 -2.32 5.69
N VAL A 225 -4.73 -3.08 5.66
CA VAL A 225 -4.35 -4.00 6.77
C VAL A 225 -4.06 -3.24 8.07
N TYR A 226 -3.66 -1.97 7.98
CA TYR A 226 -3.40 -1.14 9.17
C TYR A 226 -4.68 -0.64 9.85
N ILE A 227 -5.85 -0.78 9.21
CA ILE A 227 -7.14 -0.45 9.81
C ILE A 227 -7.57 -1.60 10.72
N LYS A 228 -7.30 -1.44 12.03
CA LYS A 228 -7.51 -2.54 13.00
C LYS A 228 -8.91 -2.59 13.59
N ASN A 229 -9.57 -1.44 13.69
CA ASN A 229 -10.91 -1.28 14.26
C ASN A 229 -11.43 0.13 13.94
N LYS A 230 -12.62 0.45 14.42
CA LYS A 230 -13.30 1.75 14.23
C LYS A 230 -12.54 2.99 14.71
N ASN A 231 -11.45 2.85 15.48
CA ASN A 231 -10.64 4.00 15.91
C ASN A 231 -9.58 4.40 14.87
N PHE A 232 -9.52 3.69 13.74
CA PHE A 232 -8.65 3.97 12.62
C PHE A 232 -9.46 4.49 11.43
N LEU A 233 -8.96 5.55 10.82
CA LEU A 233 -9.40 6.04 9.53
C LEU A 233 -8.26 5.88 8.52
N TYR A 234 -8.57 5.94 7.24
CA TYR A 234 -7.64 5.86 6.12
C TYR A 234 -7.78 7.10 5.25
N TRP A 235 -6.67 7.76 4.99
CA TRP A 235 -6.61 8.97 4.19
C TRP A 235 -5.85 8.70 2.91
N THR A 236 -6.54 8.87 1.78
CA THR A 236 -5.95 8.82 0.43
C THR A 236 -6.66 9.82 -0.48
N TYR A 237 -5.92 10.44 -1.41
CA TYR A 237 -6.51 11.21 -2.51
C TYR A 237 -6.84 10.35 -3.74
N ASP A 238 -6.58 9.05 -3.70
CA ASP A 238 -6.90 8.17 -4.81
C ASP A 238 -8.43 7.98 -4.92
N LYS A 239 -9.01 8.48 -6.02
CA LYS A 239 -10.45 8.41 -6.29
C LYS A 239 -10.92 6.97 -6.51
N LYS A 240 -10.09 6.09 -7.08
CA LYS A 240 -10.41 4.67 -7.32
C LYS A 240 -10.64 3.98 -5.99
N TRP A 241 -9.72 4.12 -5.03
CA TRP A 241 -9.82 3.47 -3.73
C TRP A 241 -10.94 4.05 -2.85
N ASN A 242 -11.09 5.38 -2.81
CA ASN A 242 -12.21 6.03 -2.12
C ASN A 242 -13.57 5.54 -2.63
N THR A 243 -13.75 5.47 -3.96
CA THR A 243 -15.00 5.01 -4.56
C THR A 243 -15.30 3.56 -4.19
N ARG A 244 -14.29 2.69 -4.18
CA ARG A 244 -14.43 1.27 -3.84
C ARG A 244 -14.83 1.07 -2.39
N LEU A 245 -14.14 1.74 -1.47
CA LEU A 245 -14.47 1.67 -0.04
C LEU A 245 -15.91 2.10 0.22
N ARG A 246 -16.37 3.21 -0.38
CA ARG A 246 -17.77 3.67 -0.23
C ARG A 246 -18.77 2.66 -0.79
N LYS A 247 -18.52 2.09 -1.99
CA LYS A 247 -19.40 1.07 -2.60
C LYS A 247 -19.54 -0.20 -1.74
N LEU A 248 -18.51 -0.54 -0.98
CA LEU A 248 -18.52 -1.70 -0.09
C LEU A 248 -19.08 -1.40 1.31
N GLY A 249 -19.66 -0.21 1.54
CA GLY A 249 -20.15 0.21 2.86
C GLY A 249 -19.03 0.55 3.86
N LEU A 250 -17.78 0.63 3.40
CA LEU A 250 -16.59 0.93 4.21
C LEU A 250 -16.27 2.43 4.28
N GLY A 251 -17.22 3.29 3.87
CA GLY A 251 -17.03 4.74 3.85
C GLY A 251 -16.71 5.35 5.23
N HIS A 252 -17.16 4.71 6.31
CA HIS A 252 -16.88 5.12 7.69
C HIS A 252 -15.42 4.94 8.11
N PHE A 253 -14.60 4.21 7.33
CA PHE A 253 -13.15 4.14 7.53
C PHE A 253 -12.39 5.21 6.75
N ILE A 254 -13.04 6.04 5.93
CA ILE A 254 -12.37 7.07 5.14
C ILE A 254 -12.23 8.34 6.00
N PHE A 255 -11.02 8.88 6.08
CA PHE A 255 -10.81 10.22 6.61
C PHE A 255 -11.07 11.24 5.50
N ASP A 256 -11.98 12.16 5.75
CA ASP A 256 -12.28 13.27 4.85
C ASP A 256 -12.09 14.59 5.60
N PRO A 257 -11.02 15.35 5.32
CA PRO A 257 -10.71 16.57 6.07
C PRO A 257 -11.83 17.63 5.98
N ILE A 258 -12.65 17.62 4.93
CA ILE A 258 -13.75 18.59 4.77
C ILE A 258 -14.93 18.22 5.69
N ASN A 259 -15.24 16.93 5.80
CA ASN A 259 -16.41 16.44 6.54
C ASN A 259 -16.10 15.97 7.97
N THR A 260 -14.82 15.80 8.33
CA THR A 260 -14.41 15.24 9.65
C THR A 260 -14.05 16.33 10.67
N VAL A 261 -13.64 17.52 10.21
CA VAL A 261 -13.29 18.64 11.11
C VAL A 261 -14.54 19.20 11.82
N SER A 262 -15.71 19.12 11.20
CA SER A 262 -16.99 19.54 11.78
C SER A 262 -17.52 18.63 12.92
N LEU A 263 -16.86 17.50 13.21
CA LEU A 263 -17.23 16.57 14.28
C LEU A 263 -16.29 16.65 15.48
N ILE A 264 -15.21 17.44 15.39
CA ILE A 264 -14.17 17.57 16.42
C ILE A 264 -14.10 19.02 16.96
N SER A 265 -14.74 19.98 16.30
CA SER A 265 -15.06 21.32 16.83
C SER A 265 -16.34 21.30 17.65
#